data_AF-A0A2T4VJP8-F1
#
_entry.id   AF-A0A2T4VJP8-F1
#
_cell.length_a   1.000
_cell.length_b   1.000
_cell.length_c   1.000
_cell.angle_alpha   90.00
_cell.angle_beta   90.00
_cell.angle_gamma   90.00
#
_symmetry.space_group_name_H-M   'P 1'
#
loop_
_entity.id
_entity.type
_entity.pdbx_description
1 polymer ?
#
loop_
_entity_poly.entity_id
_entity_poly.type
_entity_poly.pdbx_seq_one_letter_code
_entity_poly.pdbx_strand_id
1 'polypeptide(L)'
;METHRNDLSWKLTSPTAVLTLLLGAFMLFLSIRTTVDPVGAARGFGLPLSGSEALPWLSVKSGRDLGVGLALVALVAIRQRLAAGVFVLACIVMPVVDALTVLKGGASLALALSVHGSAAVYGVLLAAALLRPSSLRNARQA
;
A
#
# COMPACT_ATOMS: atom_id res chain seq x y z
N MET A 1 -32.54 3.41 25.72
CA MET A 1 -31.33 2.58 25.48
C MET A 1 -30.82 2.95 24.10
N GLU A 2 -30.12 4.07 23.99
CA GLU A 2 -29.58 4.57 22.72
C GLU A 2 -28.06 4.38 22.71
N THR A 3 -27.55 3.72 21.68
CA THR A 3 -26.48 4.30 20.84
C THR A 3 -26.73 3.85 19.41
N HIS A 4 -27.43 4.67 18.62
CA HIS A 4 -27.40 4.56 17.17
C HIS A 4 -25.98 4.97 16.73
N ARG A 5 -25.04 4.02 16.78
CA ARG A 5 -23.71 4.21 16.23
C ARG A 5 -23.91 4.28 14.71
N ASN A 6 -23.80 5.46 14.12
CA ASN A 6 -23.72 5.62 12.66
C ASN A 6 -22.46 4.89 12.17
N ASP A 7 -22.64 3.61 11.86
CA ASP A 7 -21.64 2.56 11.72
C ASP A 7 -20.96 2.52 10.35
N LEU A 8 -21.21 3.51 9.48
CA LEU A 8 -20.53 3.66 8.19
C LEU A 8 -20.16 5.12 7.88
N SER A 9 -19.42 5.78 8.79
CA SER A 9 -18.99 7.18 8.63
C SER A 9 -17.93 7.40 7.54
N TRP A 10 -17.34 6.35 6.98
CA TRP A 10 -16.32 6.48 5.93
C TRP A 10 -16.95 6.67 4.54
N LYS A 11 -17.02 7.93 4.11
CA LYS A 11 -17.49 8.28 2.76
C LYS A 11 -16.49 7.82 1.71
N LEU A 12 -16.98 7.14 0.67
CA LEU A 12 -16.16 6.66 -0.46
C LEU A 12 -15.53 7.81 -1.27
N THR A 13 -16.12 8.99 -1.22
CA THR A 13 -15.57 10.23 -1.82
C THR A 13 -14.57 10.95 -0.93
N SER A 14 -14.31 10.46 0.29
CA SER A 14 -13.34 11.10 1.18
C SER A 14 -11.91 10.96 0.64
N PRO A 15 -11.01 11.91 0.90
CA PRO A 15 -9.61 11.80 0.48
C PRO A 15 -8.96 10.49 0.92
N THR A 16 -9.23 10.05 2.15
CA THR A 16 -8.71 8.76 2.66
C THR A 16 -9.22 7.55 1.89
N ALA A 17 -10.48 7.54 1.44
CA ALA A 17 -11.02 6.44 0.63
C ALA A 17 -10.38 6.43 -0.76
N VAL A 18 -10.31 7.60 -1.42
CA VAL A 18 -9.70 7.75 -2.74
C VAL A 18 -8.23 7.35 -2.71
N LEU A 19 -7.46 7.83 -1.73
CA LEU A 19 -6.05 7.47 -1.58
C LEU A 19 -5.87 5.97 -1.29
N THR A 20 -6.72 5.37 -0.45
CA THR A 20 -6.67 3.91 -0.21
C THR A 20 -6.97 3.11 -1.48
N LEU A 21 -7.93 3.56 -2.29
CA LEU A 21 -8.24 2.93 -3.58
C LEU A 21 -7.10 3.12 -4.60
N LEU A 22 -6.46 4.28 -4.63
CA LEU A 22 -5.29 4.52 -5.48
C LEU A 22 -4.12 3.61 -5.09
N LEU A 23 -3.88 3.42 -3.78
CA LEU A 23 -2.90 2.45 -3.31
C LEU A 23 -3.27 1.03 -3.72
N GLY A 24 -4.53 0.63 -3.54
CA GLY A 24 -5.03 -0.68 -3.97
C GLY A 24 -4.86 -0.90 -5.48
N ALA A 25 -5.26 0.08 -6.29
CA ALA A 25 -5.09 0.05 -7.74
C ALA A 25 -3.61 -0.01 -8.15
N PHE A 26 -2.72 0.71 -7.46
CA PHE A 26 -1.29 0.64 -7.70
C PHE A 26 -0.72 -0.77 -7.40
N MET A 27 -1.15 -1.42 -6.31
CA MET A 27 -0.74 -2.79 -6.00
C MET A 27 -1.24 -3.80 -7.05
N LEU A 28 -2.48 -3.64 -7.53
CA LEU A 28 -3.02 -4.45 -8.64
C LEU A 28 -2.22 -4.22 -9.93
N PHE A 29 -1.87 -2.97 -10.24
CA PHE A 29 -1.01 -2.64 -11.36
C PHE A 29 0.37 -3.30 -11.25
N LEU A 30 1.01 -3.30 -10.07
CA LEU A 30 2.31 -3.96 -9.86
C LEU A 30 2.22 -5.48 -10.07
N SER A 31 1.14 -6.11 -9.61
CA SER A 31 0.87 -7.53 -9.85
C SER A 31 0.74 -7.83 -11.35
N ILE A 32 -0.13 -7.10 -12.05
CA ILE A 32 -0.34 -7.27 -13.49
C ILE A 32 0.97 -7.03 -14.26
N ARG A 33 1.69 -5.95 -13.93
CA ARG A 33 2.97 -5.63 -14.57
C ARG A 33 3.99 -6.75 -14.38
N THR A 34 4.11 -7.31 -13.17
CA THR A 34 5.05 -8.40 -12.89
C THR A 34 4.67 -9.68 -13.64
N THR A 35 3.37 -9.93 -13.83
CA THR A 35 2.89 -11.09 -14.59
C THR A 35 3.14 -10.95 -16.10
N VAL A 36 2.98 -9.74 -16.65
CA VAL A 36 3.12 -9.48 -18.10
C VAL A 36 4.57 -9.22 -18.51
N ASP A 37 5.33 -8.48 -17.69
CA ASP A 37 6.72 -8.09 -17.92
C ASP A 37 7.53 -8.26 -16.62
N PRO A 38 7.85 -9.51 -16.24
CA PRO A 38 8.55 -9.80 -14.98
C PRO A 38 9.95 -9.16 -14.93
N VAL A 39 10.68 -9.14 -16.04
CA VAL A 39 12.04 -8.58 -16.10
C VAL A 39 12.00 -7.06 -15.97
N GLY A 40 11.11 -6.38 -16.69
CA GLY A 40 10.95 -4.94 -16.55
C GLY A 40 10.41 -4.53 -15.18
N ALA A 41 9.53 -5.34 -14.57
CA ALA A 41 9.07 -5.14 -13.20
C ALA A 41 10.23 -5.25 -12.20
N ALA A 42 11.07 -6.28 -12.30
CA ALA A 42 12.24 -6.45 -11.43
C ALA A 42 13.23 -5.29 -11.56
N ARG A 43 13.54 -4.87 -12.80
CA ARG A 43 14.41 -3.72 -13.06
C ARG A 43 13.86 -2.43 -12.45
N GLY A 44 12.57 -2.16 -12.63
CA GLY A 44 11.90 -0.99 -12.03
C GLY A 44 11.85 -1.04 -10.51
N PHE A 45 11.83 -2.23 -9.92
CA PHE A 45 11.91 -2.43 -8.48
C PHE A 45 13.32 -2.18 -7.94
N GLY A 46 14.36 -2.31 -8.78
CA GLY A 46 15.78 -2.14 -8.40
C GLY A 46 16.56 -3.46 -8.31
N LEU A 47 16.05 -4.54 -8.91
CA LEU A 47 16.72 -5.83 -8.95
C LEU A 47 17.12 -6.20 -10.39
N PRO A 48 18.38 -6.56 -10.67
CA PRO A 48 18.85 -6.92 -12.00
C PRO A 48 18.49 -8.39 -12.35
N LEU A 49 17.24 -8.80 -12.14
CA LEU A 49 16.78 -10.16 -12.42
C LEU A 49 16.40 -10.30 -13.89
N SER A 50 17.02 -11.27 -14.57
CA SER A 50 16.71 -11.60 -15.97
C SER A 50 16.71 -13.10 -16.28
N GLY A 51 17.11 -13.95 -15.33
CA GLY A 51 17.12 -15.39 -15.49
C GLY A 51 15.75 -16.03 -15.24
N SER A 52 15.51 -17.20 -15.85
CA SER A 52 14.24 -17.94 -15.72
C SER A 52 14.01 -18.44 -14.30
N GLU A 53 15.07 -18.63 -13.51
CA GLU A 53 15.04 -18.98 -12.09
C GLU A 53 14.41 -17.90 -11.20
N ALA A 54 14.35 -16.65 -11.70
CA ALA A 54 13.69 -15.55 -10.99
C ALA A 54 12.16 -15.56 -11.15
N LEU A 55 11.62 -16.21 -12.20
CA LEU A 55 10.19 -16.15 -12.53
C LEU A 55 9.30 -16.68 -11.40
N PRO A 56 9.58 -17.83 -10.74
CA PRO A 56 8.76 -18.30 -9.64
C PRO A 56 8.73 -17.32 -8.45
N TRP A 57 9.87 -16.69 -8.15
CA TRP A 57 9.95 -15.67 -7.08
C TRP A 57 9.17 -14.41 -7.44
N LEU A 58 9.22 -13.98 -8.70
CA LEU A 58 8.42 -12.86 -9.21
C LEU A 58 6.92 -13.18 -9.21
N SER A 59 6.52 -14.44 -9.48
CA SER A 59 5.13 -14.88 -9.32
C SER A 59 4.67 -14.84 -7.87
N VAL A 60 5.50 -15.27 -6.91
CA VAL A 60 5.19 -15.14 -5.47
C VAL A 60 4.98 -13.67 -5.09
N LYS A 61 5.86 -12.78 -5.53
CA LYS A 61 5.71 -11.33 -5.31
C LYS A 61 4.41 -10.83 -5.93
N SER A 62 4.16 -11.16 -7.20
CA SER A 62 2.94 -10.75 -7.92
C SER A 62 1.67 -11.19 -7.18
N GLY A 63 1.63 -12.41 -6.65
CA GLY A 63 0.50 -12.91 -5.86
C GLY A 63 0.29 -12.15 -4.54
N ARG A 64 1.37 -11.73 -3.87
CA ARG A 64 1.28 -10.88 -2.66
C ARG A 64 0.74 -9.49 -3.00
N ASP A 65 1.22 -8.90 -4.09
CA ASP A 65 0.78 -7.59 -4.55
C ASP A 65 -0.73 -7.62 -4.90
N LEU A 66 -1.17 -8.68 -5.58
CA LEU A 66 -2.59 -8.93 -5.87
C LEU A 66 -3.42 -9.01 -4.58
N GLY A 67 -2.98 -9.81 -3.61
CA GLY A 67 -3.67 -9.99 -2.34
C GLY A 67 -3.83 -8.67 -1.56
N VAL A 68 -2.76 -7.87 -1.49
CA VAL A 68 -2.78 -6.55 -0.84
C VAL A 68 -3.73 -5.58 -1.57
N GLY A 69 -3.68 -5.55 -2.91
CA GLY A 69 -4.57 -4.71 -3.71
C GLY A 69 -6.04 -5.05 -3.49
N LEU A 70 -6.38 -6.34 -3.53
CA LEU A 70 -7.74 -6.83 -3.27
C LEU A 70 -8.20 -6.53 -1.82
N ALA A 71 -7.33 -6.72 -0.84
CA ALA A 71 -7.65 -6.42 0.56
C ALA A 71 -7.99 -4.93 0.76
N LEU A 72 -7.22 -4.02 0.17
CA LEU A 72 -7.49 -2.58 0.25
C LEU A 72 -8.83 -2.20 -0.40
N VAL A 73 -9.12 -2.73 -1.59
CA VAL A 73 -10.41 -2.50 -2.27
C VAL A 73 -11.56 -3.04 -1.43
N ALA A 74 -11.43 -4.26 -0.89
CA ALA A 74 -12.44 -4.87 -0.04
C ALA A 74 -12.69 -4.02 1.21
N LEU A 75 -11.65 -3.61 1.93
CA LEU A 75 -11.74 -2.78 3.14
C LEU A 75 -12.45 -1.44 2.88
N VAL A 76 -12.21 -0.82 1.72
CA VAL A 76 -12.94 0.38 1.28
C VAL A 76 -14.40 0.05 0.98
N ALA A 77 -14.68 -1.03 0.24
CA ALA A 77 -16.04 -1.43 -0.14
C ALA A 77 -16.93 -1.71 1.08
N ILE A 78 -16.39 -2.39 2.11
CA ILE A 78 -17.09 -2.63 3.38
C ILE A 78 -16.96 -1.47 4.39
N ARG A 79 -16.38 -0.35 3.96
CA ARG A 79 -16.20 0.90 4.73
C ARG A 79 -15.49 0.74 6.08
N GLN A 80 -14.55 -0.19 6.18
CA GLN A 80 -13.77 -0.45 7.38
C GLN A 80 -12.51 0.43 7.47
N ARG A 81 -12.70 1.73 7.74
CA ARG A 81 -11.62 2.73 7.72
C ARG A 81 -10.48 2.44 8.69
N LEU A 82 -10.80 2.08 9.93
CA LEU A 82 -9.78 1.80 10.94
C LEU A 82 -8.98 0.54 10.60
N ALA A 83 -9.66 -0.51 10.13
CA ALA A 83 -8.99 -1.72 9.67
C ALA A 83 -8.08 -1.43 8.46
N ALA A 84 -8.52 -0.61 7.51
CA ALA A 84 -7.67 -0.13 6.41
C ALA A 84 -6.43 0.61 6.94
N GLY A 85 -6.58 1.47 7.95
CA GLY A 85 -5.46 2.17 8.57
C GLY A 85 -4.44 1.23 9.22
N VAL A 86 -4.91 0.26 10.02
CA VAL A 86 -4.04 -0.75 10.65
C VAL A 86 -3.37 -1.63 9.60
N PHE A 87 -4.11 -2.04 8.57
CA PHE A 87 -3.60 -2.87 7.49
C PHE A 87 -2.49 -2.15 6.70
N VAL A 88 -2.73 -0.90 6.28
CA VAL A 88 -1.71 -0.08 5.61
C VAL A 88 -0.49 0.11 6.51
N LEU A 89 -0.68 0.40 7.79
CA LEU A 89 0.42 0.58 8.75
C LEU A 89 1.30 -0.68 8.85
N ALA A 90 0.69 -1.86 8.94
CA ALA A 90 1.41 -3.13 8.96
C ALA A 90 2.16 -3.39 7.64
N CYS A 91 1.54 -3.08 6.50
CA CYS A 91 2.13 -3.27 5.18
C CYS A 91 3.35 -2.37 4.90
N ILE A 92 3.57 -1.26 5.62
CA ILE A 92 4.75 -0.38 5.43
C ILE A 92 6.07 -1.14 5.69
N VAL A 93 6.04 -2.24 6.45
CA VAL A 93 7.21 -3.11 6.60
C VAL A 93 7.72 -3.61 5.23
N MET A 94 6.82 -3.84 4.27
CA MET A 94 7.16 -4.34 2.92
C MET A 94 8.11 -3.36 2.19
N PRO A 95 7.75 -2.09 1.90
CA PRO A 95 8.66 -1.18 1.22
C PRO A 95 9.94 -0.88 2.02
N VAL A 96 9.93 -0.97 3.35
CA VAL A 96 11.17 -0.85 4.14
C VAL A 96 12.10 -2.03 3.88
N VAL A 97 11.58 -3.26 3.91
CA VAL A 97 12.35 -4.47 3.57
C VAL A 97 12.80 -4.42 2.11
N ASP A 98 11.96 -3.94 1.19
CA ASP A 98 12.28 -3.80 -0.22
C ASP A 98 13.45 -2.82 -0.43
N ALA A 99 13.43 -1.65 0.22
CA ALA A 99 14.52 -0.68 0.19
C ALA A 99 15.84 -1.29 0.65
N LEU A 100 15.83 -2.02 1.77
CA LEU A 100 17.02 -2.71 2.29
C LEU A 100 17.50 -3.82 1.35
N THR A 101 16.56 -4.53 0.72
CA THR A 101 16.86 -5.63 -0.20
C THR A 101 17.55 -5.12 -1.45
N VAL A 102 17.05 -4.05 -2.07
CA VAL A 102 17.66 -3.50 -3.29
C VAL A 102 18.99 -2.84 -3.01
N LEU A 103 19.15 -2.18 -1.85
CA LEU A 103 20.45 -1.65 -1.42
C LEU A 103 21.49 -2.76 -1.25
N LYS A 104 21.11 -3.87 -0.59
CA LYS A 104 21.98 -5.06 -0.48
C LYS A 104 22.29 -5.68 -1.84
N GLY A 105 21.35 -5.59 -2.78
CA GLY A 105 21.51 -6.01 -4.17
C GLY A 105 22.32 -5.03 -5.05
N GLY A 106 22.87 -3.95 -4.50
CA GLY A 106 23.73 -3.00 -5.21
C GLY A 106 22.98 -1.86 -5.91
N ALA A 107 21.68 -1.68 -5.67
CA ALA A 107 20.95 -0.51 -6.16
C ALA A 107 21.43 0.79 -5.50
N SER A 108 21.27 1.92 -6.19
CA SER A 108 21.63 3.22 -5.64
C SER A 108 20.69 3.64 -4.50
N LEU A 109 21.22 4.41 -3.55
CA LEU A 109 20.40 5.01 -2.49
C LEU A 109 19.28 5.89 -3.05
N ALA A 110 19.55 6.61 -4.14
CA ALA A 110 18.54 7.42 -4.82
C ALA A 110 17.37 6.58 -5.35
N LEU A 111 17.62 5.41 -5.94
CA LEU A 111 16.57 4.50 -6.38
C LEU A 111 15.81 3.93 -5.18
N ALA A 112 16.52 3.45 -4.16
CA ALA A 112 15.89 2.88 -2.96
C ALA A 112 14.96 3.88 -2.26
N LEU A 113 15.39 5.15 -2.11
CA LEU A 113 14.57 6.19 -1.49
C LEU A 113 13.42 6.66 -2.40
N SER A 114 13.67 6.83 -3.70
CA SER A 114 12.64 7.34 -4.62
C SER A 114 11.52 6.33 -4.88
N VAL A 115 11.82 5.03 -4.97
CA VAL A 115 10.82 3.98 -5.20
C VAL A 115 10.22 3.51 -3.87
N HIS A 116 11.06 2.99 -2.97
CA HIS A 116 10.58 2.31 -1.77
C HIS A 116 10.38 3.27 -0.59
N GLY A 117 11.29 4.24 -0.43
CA GLY A 117 11.15 5.29 0.58
C GLY A 117 9.87 6.12 0.38
N SER A 118 9.56 6.48 -0.87
CA SER A 118 8.31 7.21 -1.18
C SER A 118 7.06 6.37 -0.88
N ALA A 119 7.07 5.07 -1.19
CA ALA A 119 5.98 4.15 -0.86
C ALA A 119 5.78 4.03 0.67
N ALA A 120 6.87 3.93 1.44
CA ALA A 120 6.82 3.90 2.89
C ALA A 120 6.24 5.21 3.46
N VAL A 121 6.70 6.37 2.98
CA VAL A 121 6.18 7.69 3.40
C VAL A 121 4.69 7.81 3.07
N TYR A 122 4.29 7.44 1.86
CA TYR A 122 2.89 7.42 1.45
C TYR A 122 2.04 6.57 2.40
N GLY A 123 2.48 5.34 2.69
CA GLY A 123 1.81 4.44 3.62
C GLY A 123 1.68 5.02 5.02
N VAL A 124 2.75 5.62 5.58
CA VAL A 124 2.72 6.24 6.92
C VAL A 124 1.70 7.37 6.97
N LEU A 125 1.72 8.27 5.98
CA LEU A 125 0.81 9.42 5.94
C LEU A 125 -0.64 8.97 5.76
N LEU A 126 -0.88 7.98 4.89
CA LEU A 126 -2.21 7.42 4.69
C LEU A 126 -2.71 6.70 5.96
N ALA A 127 -1.89 5.87 6.59
CA ALA A 127 -2.23 5.19 7.83
C ALA A 127 -2.54 6.19 8.96
N ALA A 128 -1.71 7.21 9.15
CA ALA A 128 -1.97 8.28 10.12
C ALA A 128 -3.31 8.98 9.84
N ALA A 129 -3.60 9.29 8.57
CA ALA A 129 -4.86 9.89 8.16
C ALA A 129 -6.07 8.96 8.35
N LEU A 130 -5.90 7.64 8.18
CA LEU A 130 -6.91 6.59 8.39
C LEU A 130 -7.09 6.20 9.86
N LEU A 131 -6.13 6.47 10.74
CA LEU A 131 -6.22 6.15 12.18
C LEU A 131 -6.62 7.36 13.02
N ARG A 132 -6.58 8.57 12.45
CA ARG A 132 -6.99 9.79 13.16
C ARG A 132 -8.45 9.67 13.67
N PRO A 133 -8.71 9.93 14.97
CA PRO A 133 -10.04 10.01 15.53
C PRO A 133 -10.87 11.15 14.92
N SER A 134 -12.16 10.91 14.70
CA SER A 134 -13.12 11.89 14.18
C SER A 134 -13.45 13.03 15.16
N SER A 135 -13.12 12.88 16.45
CA SER A 135 -13.47 13.84 17.52
C SER A 135 -12.65 15.14 17.53
N LEU A 136 -11.51 15.20 16.85
CA LEU A 136 -10.65 16.40 16.81
C LEU A 136 -11.17 17.53 15.89
N ARG A 137 -12.27 17.32 15.16
CA ARG A 137 -12.92 18.40 14.38
C ARG A 137 -13.80 19.30 15.24
N ASN A 138 -14.43 18.78 16.30
CA ASN A 138 -15.41 19.54 17.09
C ASN A 138 -14.75 20.55 18.05
N ALA A 139 -13.53 20.28 18.54
CA ALA A 139 -12.82 21.19 19.44
C ALA A 139 -12.09 22.35 18.73
N ARG A 140 -12.05 22.36 17.38
CA ARG A 140 -11.50 23.46 16.57
C ARG A 140 -12.58 24.37 15.99
N GLN A 141 -13.85 24.07 16.24
CA GLN A 141 -15.02 24.82 15.77
C GLN A 141 -15.88 25.36 16.92
N ALA A 142 -15.43 25.18 18.17
CA ALA A 142 -15.97 25.78 19.38
C ALA A 142 -14.93 26.77 19.93
#